data_AF-A0A836WLE0-F1
#
_entry.id   AF-A0A836WLE0-F1
#
_cell.length_a   1.000
_cell.length_b   1.000
_cell.length_c   1.000
_cell.angle_alpha   90.00
_cell.angle_beta   90.00
_cell.angle_gamma   90.00
#
_symmetry.space_group_name_H-M   'P 1'
#
loop_
_entity.id
_entity.type
_entity.pdbx_description
1 polymer ?
#
loop_
_entity_poly.entity_id
_entity_poly.type
_entity_poly.pdbx_seq_one_letter_code
_entity_poly.pdbx_strand_id
1 'polypeptide(L)'
;MLVLVVALAIAVGFHILNTRKMNAVYQATGGAIRNRHDLEMVRGAVNLSMRLAVIYIIIFVILLIYVVIRFISGSPGQGILTLFLFGIITLPIGLFGKRYEKRIKRMRLESDDPGLEEKYQDYLKQWDRPQFQLKD
;
A
#
# COMPACT_ATOMS: atom_id res chain seq x y z
N MET A 1 -5.61 20.39 -13.67
CA MET A 1 -6.73 19.98 -12.78
C MET A 1 -7.24 18.57 -13.06
N LEU A 2 -7.63 18.20 -14.29
CA LEU A 2 -8.11 16.83 -14.58
C LEU A 2 -7.15 15.73 -14.12
N VAL A 3 -5.86 15.86 -14.44
CA VAL A 3 -4.80 14.91 -14.04
C VAL A 3 -4.74 14.71 -12.53
N LEU A 4 -4.86 15.80 -11.75
CA LEU A 4 -4.90 15.74 -10.29
C LEU A 4 -6.10 14.95 -9.78
N VAL A 5 -7.30 15.26 -10.29
CA VAL A 5 -8.54 14.61 -9.86
C VAL A 5 -8.50 13.11 -10.15
N VAL A 6 -8.03 12.73 -11.33
CA VAL A 6 -7.87 11.32 -11.72
C VAL A 6 -6.84 10.62 -10.82
N ALA A 7 -5.67 11.23 -10.61
CA ALA A 7 -4.63 10.68 -9.74
C ALA A 7 -5.13 10.48 -8.30
N LEU A 8 -5.86 11.46 -7.76
CA LEU A 8 -6.45 11.38 -6.43
C LEU A 8 -7.53 10.30 -6.34
N ALA A 9 -8.44 10.22 -7.33
CA ALA A 9 -9.48 9.21 -7.34
C ALA A 9 -8.90 7.78 -7.33
N ILE A 10 -7.85 7.55 -8.13
CA ILE A 10 -7.14 6.28 -8.19
C ILE A 10 -6.43 5.99 -6.84
N ALA A 11 -5.67 6.96 -6.32
CA ALA A 11 -4.93 6.79 -5.07
C ALA A 11 -5.86 6.51 -3.87
N VAL A 12 -6.96 7.26 -3.75
CA VAL A 12 -7.98 7.07 -2.71
C VAL A 12 -8.66 5.72 -2.87
N GLY A 13 -9.10 5.36 -4.07
CA GLY A 13 -9.76 4.09 -4.35
C GLY A 13 -8.90 2.90 -3.95
N PHE A 14 -7.62 2.91 -4.34
CA PHE A 14 -6.69 1.87 -3.94
C PHE A 14 -6.42 1.82 -2.45
N HIS A 15 -6.35 2.97 -1.79
CA HIS A 15 -6.16 2.99 -0.35
C HIS A 15 -7.34 2.39 0.42
N ILE A 16 -8.57 2.67 -0.05
CA ILE A 16 -9.79 2.08 0.49
C ILE A 16 -9.75 0.56 0.29
N LEU A 17 -9.38 0.07 -0.89
CA LEU A 17 -9.27 -1.36 -1.18
C LEU A 17 -8.23 -2.05 -0.28
N ASN A 18 -7.05 -1.44 -0.12
CA ASN A 18 -6.00 -1.97 0.77
C ASN A 18 -6.50 -2.06 2.20
N THR A 19 -7.08 -0.97 2.70
CA THR A 19 -7.57 -0.86 4.08
C THR A 19 -8.67 -1.86 4.36
N ARG A 20 -9.62 -2.01 3.44
CA ARG A 20 -10.69 -3.01 3.53
C ARG A 20 -10.13 -4.42 3.58
N LYS A 21 -9.18 -4.76 2.70
CA LYS A 21 -8.57 -6.10 2.68
C LYS A 21 -7.79 -6.40 3.96
N MET A 22 -6.96 -5.46 4.43
CA MET A 22 -6.21 -5.60 5.68
C MET A 22 -7.16 -5.78 6.89
N ASN A 23 -8.22 -4.97 6.95
CA ASN A 23 -9.20 -5.08 8.04
C ASN A 23 -10.00 -6.38 7.98
N ALA A 24 -10.38 -6.83 6.78
CA ALA A 24 -11.07 -8.10 6.59
C ALA A 24 -10.22 -9.29 7.05
N VAL A 25 -8.93 -9.31 6.70
CA VAL A 25 -8.01 -10.36 7.17
C VAL A 25 -7.84 -10.31 8.69
N TYR A 26 -7.66 -9.12 9.27
CA TYR A 26 -7.53 -8.99 10.72
C TYR A 26 -8.79 -9.47 11.46
N GLN A 27 -9.98 -9.17 10.94
CA GLN A 27 -11.26 -9.62 11.51
C GLN A 27 -11.47 -11.13 11.36
N ALA A 28 -11.18 -11.69 10.18
CA ALA A 28 -11.33 -13.12 9.91
C ALA A 28 -10.42 -13.99 10.79
N THR A 29 -9.22 -13.49 11.10
CA THR A 29 -8.21 -14.19 11.90
C THR A 29 -8.32 -13.88 13.41
N GLY A 30 -9.12 -12.89 13.80
CA GLY A 30 -9.12 -12.36 15.17
C GLY A 30 -7.76 -11.80 15.60
N GLY A 31 -6.92 -11.40 14.64
CA GLY A 31 -5.58 -10.89 14.90
C GLY A 31 -4.52 -11.96 15.25
N ALA A 32 -4.79 -13.25 15.00
CA ALA A 32 -3.82 -14.32 15.20
C ALA A 32 -3.77 -15.30 14.01
N ILE A 33 -2.58 -15.75 13.63
CA ILE A 33 -2.33 -16.74 12.58
C ILE A 33 -2.26 -18.11 13.26
N ARG A 34 -3.23 -18.99 12.96
CA ARG A 34 -3.36 -20.32 13.58
C ARG A 34 -3.04 -21.46 12.64
N ASN A 35 -3.16 -21.23 11.34
CA ASN A 35 -3.00 -22.25 10.33
C ASN A 35 -2.52 -21.64 9.00
N ARG A 36 -2.27 -22.51 8.02
CA ARG A 36 -1.82 -22.10 6.68
C ARG A 36 -2.82 -21.21 5.95
N HIS A 37 -4.12 -21.42 6.16
CA HIS A 37 -5.15 -20.60 5.53
C HIS A 37 -5.09 -19.14 6.03
N ASP A 38 -4.88 -18.93 7.34
CA ASP A 38 -4.67 -17.59 7.90
C ASP A 38 -3.43 -16.91 7.31
N LEU A 39 -2.34 -17.67 7.15
CA LEU A 39 -1.10 -17.19 6.56
C LEU A 39 -1.30 -16.79 5.08
N GLU A 40 -2.05 -17.57 4.31
CA GLU A 40 -2.39 -17.24 2.92
C GLU A 40 -3.25 -15.98 2.81
N MET A 41 -4.20 -15.79 3.73
CA MET A 41 -4.98 -14.55 3.81
C MET A 41 -4.08 -13.34 4.06
N VAL A 42 -3.14 -13.45 5.02
CA VAL A 42 -2.13 -12.42 5.31
C VAL A 42 -1.28 -12.15 4.06
N ARG A 43 -0.76 -13.20 3.42
CA ARG A 43 0.03 -13.07 2.18
C ARG A 43 -0.72 -12.31 1.10
N GLY A 44 -1.99 -12.63 0.89
CA GLY A 44 -2.85 -11.96 -0.08
C GLY A 44 -3.04 -10.47 0.21
N ALA A 45 -3.22 -10.10 1.48
CA ALA A 45 -3.31 -8.71 1.90
C ALA A 45 -1.98 -7.96 1.71
N VAL A 46 -0.86 -8.57 2.10
CA VAL A 46 0.48 -8.00 1.90
C VAL A 46 0.77 -7.79 0.41
N ASN A 47 0.54 -8.80 -0.42
CA ASN A 47 0.72 -8.71 -1.88
C ASN A 47 -0.11 -7.59 -2.50
N LEU A 48 -1.37 -7.42 -2.08
CA LEU A 48 -2.18 -6.30 -2.52
C LEU A 48 -1.50 -4.98 -2.15
N SER A 49 -1.09 -4.81 -0.89
CA SER A 49 -0.41 -3.59 -0.43
C SER A 49 0.87 -3.28 -1.21
N MET A 50 1.67 -4.29 -1.53
CA MET A 50 2.91 -4.13 -2.30
C MET A 50 2.63 -3.70 -3.74
N ARG A 51 1.65 -4.33 -4.41
CA ARG A 51 1.23 -3.94 -5.77
C ARG A 51 0.71 -2.51 -5.81
N LEU A 52 -0.07 -2.11 -4.80
CA LEU A 52 -0.59 -0.75 -4.71
C LEU A 52 0.52 0.29 -4.50
N ALA A 53 1.57 -0.05 -3.76
CA ALA A 53 2.74 0.83 -3.63
C ALA A 53 3.41 1.07 -4.99
N VAL A 54 3.53 0.04 -5.83
CA VAL A 54 4.07 0.17 -7.20
C VAL A 54 3.17 1.08 -8.05
N ILE A 55 1.85 0.92 -7.98
CA ILE A 55 0.93 1.80 -8.72
C ILE A 55 1.05 3.26 -8.25
N TYR A 56 1.22 3.48 -6.95
CA TYR A 56 1.43 4.83 -6.43
C TYR A 56 2.72 5.46 -6.96
N ILE A 57 3.81 4.69 -7.09
CA ILE A 57 5.06 5.15 -7.72
C ILE A 57 4.80 5.52 -9.19
N ILE A 58 4.05 4.72 -9.94
CA ILE A 58 3.70 5.02 -11.34
C ILE A 58 2.93 6.34 -11.44
N ILE A 59 1.92 6.55 -10.58
CA ILE A 59 1.16 7.80 -10.53
C ILE A 59 2.09 8.97 -10.25
N PHE A 60 3.02 8.82 -9.30
CA PHE A 60 3.98 9.86 -8.96
C PHE A 60 4.89 10.22 -10.15
N VAL A 61 5.39 9.21 -10.88
CA VAL A 61 6.18 9.42 -12.11
C VAL A 61 5.38 10.16 -13.18
N ILE A 62 4.10 9.79 -13.39
CA ILE A 62 3.21 10.50 -14.32
C ILE A 62 3.03 11.97 -13.92
N LEU A 63 2.86 12.24 -12.62
CA LEU A 63 2.76 13.60 -12.11
C LEU A 63 4.06 14.39 -12.32
N LEU A 64 5.23 13.78 -12.13
CA LEU A 64 6.51 14.42 -12.42
C LEU A 64 6.65 14.77 -13.91
N ILE A 65 6.30 13.85 -14.81
CA ILE A 65 6.26 14.12 -16.26
C ILE A 65 5.32 15.28 -16.57
N TYR A 66 4.13 15.31 -15.94
CA TYR A 66 3.19 16.42 -16.08
C TYR A 66 3.80 17.75 -15.64
N VAL A 67 4.55 17.79 -14.53
CA VAL A 67 5.26 19.01 -14.10
C VAL A 67 6.25 19.48 -15.16
N VAL A 68 7.06 18.57 -15.73
CA VAL A 68 8.02 18.89 -16.79
C VAL A 68 7.32 19.49 -18.01
N ILE A 69 6.20 18.88 -18.46
CA ILE A 69 5.41 19.40 -19.57
C ILE A 69 4.90 20.82 -19.28
N ARG A 70 4.40 21.08 -18.06
CA ARG A 70 3.93 22.41 -17.65
C ARG A 70 5.04 23.45 -17.57
N PHE A 71 6.26 23.01 -17.23
CA PHE A 71 7.44 23.87 -17.21
C PHE A 71 7.80 24.33 -18.62
N ILE A 72 7.87 23.41 -19.58
CA ILE A 72 8.14 23.72 -21.00
C ILE A 72 7.02 24.57 -21.61
N SER A 73 5.78 24.34 -21.19
CA SER A 73 4.61 25.11 -21.65
C SER A 73 4.47 26.50 -21.01
N GLY A 74 5.49 27.02 -20.33
CA GLY A 74 5.48 28.37 -19.73
C GLY A 74 4.55 28.56 -18.53
N SER A 75 4.06 27.48 -17.92
CA SER A 75 3.09 27.55 -16.81
C SER A 75 3.43 26.61 -15.65
N PRO A 76 4.64 26.73 -15.08
CA PRO A 76 5.15 25.81 -14.06
C PRO A 76 4.33 25.80 -12.77
N GLY A 77 3.69 26.93 -12.41
CA GLY A 77 2.88 27.06 -11.21
C GLY A 77 1.75 26.04 -11.12
N GLN A 78 1.12 25.68 -12.24
CA GLN A 78 0.06 24.65 -12.25
C GLN A 78 0.61 23.24 -11.99
N GLY A 79 1.80 22.94 -12.49
CA GLY A 79 2.48 21.66 -12.24
C GLY A 79 2.86 21.51 -10.77
N ILE A 80 3.51 22.53 -10.22
CA ILE A 80 3.93 22.56 -8.81
C ILE A 80 2.72 22.47 -7.88
N LEU A 81 1.66 23.26 -8.14
CA LEU A 81 0.43 23.21 -7.36
C LEU A 81 -0.22 21.82 -7.41
N THR A 82 -0.23 21.17 -8.58
CA THR A 82 -0.75 19.81 -8.73
C THR A 82 0.01 18.81 -7.87
N LEU A 83 1.35 18.83 -7.91
CA LEU A 83 2.19 17.94 -7.10
C LEU A 83 2.00 18.20 -5.61
N PHE A 84 1.92 19.47 -5.21
CA PHE A 84 1.73 19.90 -3.83
C PHE A 84 0.38 19.44 -3.27
N LEU A 85 -0.71 19.69 -4.00
CA LEU A 85 -2.05 19.26 -3.61
C LEU A 85 -2.16 17.74 -3.54
N PHE A 86 -1.58 17.03 -4.51
CA PHE A 86 -1.52 15.57 -4.47
C PHE A 86 -0.85 15.08 -3.18
N GLY A 87 0.34 15.59 -2.87
CA GLY A 87 1.08 15.21 -1.66
C GLY A 87 0.34 15.52 -0.36
N ILE A 88 -0.26 16.72 -0.22
CA ILE A 88 -1.02 17.09 0.99
C ILE A 88 -2.24 16.18 1.19
N ILE A 89 -2.93 15.81 0.12
CA ILE A 89 -4.14 14.98 0.22
C ILE A 89 -3.79 13.51 0.48
N THR A 90 -2.74 12.98 -0.16
CA THR A 90 -2.37 11.56 -0.02
C THR A 90 -1.59 11.27 1.27
N LEU A 91 -0.94 12.25 1.88
CA LEU A 91 -0.15 12.03 3.09
C LEU A 91 -0.99 11.56 4.29
N PRO A 92 -2.12 12.22 4.67
CA PRO A 92 -3.01 11.72 5.70
C PRO A 92 -3.50 10.30 5.41
N ILE A 93 -3.86 10.03 4.15
CA ILE A 93 -4.32 8.73 3.68
C ILE A 93 -3.23 7.67 3.95
N GLY A 94 -1.99 7.92 3.53
CA GLY A 94 -0.84 7.04 3.79
C GLY A 94 -0.60 6.79 5.28
N LEU A 95 -0.70 7.83 6.12
CA LEU A 95 -0.58 7.69 7.57
C LEU A 95 -1.67 6.80 8.18
N PHE A 96 -2.91 6.91 7.69
CA PHE A 96 -3.99 5.99 8.10
C PHE A 96 -3.70 4.56 7.66
N GLY A 97 -3.19 4.34 6.44
CA GLY A 97 -2.84 3.01 5.94
C GLY A 97 -1.79 2.31 6.81
N LYS A 98 -0.78 3.05 7.27
CA LYS A 98 0.25 2.53 8.18
C LYS A 98 -0.33 1.94 9.47
N ARG A 99 -1.50 2.40 9.93
CA ARG A 99 -2.16 1.81 11.11
C ARG A 99 -2.64 0.38 10.83
N TYR A 100 -3.17 0.12 9.65
CA TYR A 100 -3.65 -1.21 9.24
C TYR A 100 -2.49 -2.16 8.95
N GLU A 101 -1.44 -1.67 8.29
CA GLU A 101 -0.20 -2.43 8.11
C GLU A 101 0.38 -2.86 9.46
N LYS A 102 0.47 -1.95 10.44
CA LYS A 102 0.93 -2.27 11.80
C LYS A 102 0.07 -3.33 12.49
N ARG A 103 -1.22 -3.44 12.18
CA ARG A 103 -2.08 -4.51 12.74
C ARG A 103 -1.68 -5.87 12.20
N ILE A 104 -1.45 -5.98 10.89
CA ILE A 104 -0.97 -7.23 10.29
C ILE A 104 0.40 -7.58 10.85
N LYS A 105 1.36 -6.65 10.82
CA LYS A 105 2.74 -6.89 11.32
C LYS A 105 2.80 -7.31 12.80
N ARG A 106 1.75 -7.04 13.59
CA ARG A 106 1.66 -7.37 15.02
C ARG A 106 0.70 -8.53 15.31
N MET A 107 0.27 -9.27 14.29
CA MET A 107 -0.56 -10.46 14.52
C MET A 107 0.19 -11.49 15.36
N ARG A 108 -0.53 -12.15 16.26
CA ARG A 108 0.01 -13.21 17.10
C ARG A 108 0.15 -14.49 16.28
N LEU A 109 1.16 -15.30 16.56
CA LEU A 109 1.26 -16.66 16.06
C LEU A 109 0.70 -17.58 17.15
N GLU A 110 -0.37 -18.29 16.83
CA GLU A 110 -1.04 -19.26 17.72
C GLU A 110 -1.02 -20.62 17.03
N SER A 111 0.19 -21.09 16.67
CA SER A 111 0.42 -22.33 15.95
C SER A 111 1.68 -22.99 16.49
N ASP A 112 1.60 -24.29 16.77
CA ASP A 112 2.74 -25.12 17.18
C ASP A 112 3.62 -25.57 15.99
N ASP A 113 3.21 -25.27 14.75
CA ASP A 113 4.00 -25.52 13.54
C ASP A 113 5.10 -24.46 13.37
N PRO A 114 6.39 -24.81 13.56
CA PRO A 114 7.50 -23.87 13.40
C PRO A 114 7.65 -23.34 11.97
N GLY A 115 7.17 -24.09 10.95
CA GLY A 115 7.22 -23.64 9.55
C GLY A 115 6.27 -22.48 9.25
N LEU A 116 5.21 -22.32 10.04
CA LEU A 116 4.27 -21.20 9.92
C LEU A 116 4.89 -19.89 10.43
N GLU A 117 5.59 -19.97 11.56
CA GLU A 117 6.33 -18.82 12.12
C GLU A 117 7.44 -18.37 11.18
N GLU A 118 8.26 -19.31 10.70
CA GLU A 118 9.37 -18.99 9.79
C GLU A 118 8.87 -18.29 8.52
N LYS A 119 7.82 -18.82 7.88
CA LYS A 119 7.23 -18.18 6.69
C LYS A 119 6.64 -16.81 6.98
N TYR A 120 5.95 -16.65 8.11
CA TYR A 120 5.40 -15.34 8.45
C TYR A 120 6.50 -14.30 8.68
N GLN A 121 7.56 -14.67 9.40
CA GLN A 121 8.73 -13.78 9.59
C GLN A 121 9.42 -13.46 8.27
N ASP A 122 9.53 -14.42 7.36
CA ASP A 122 10.05 -14.18 6.03
C ASP A 122 9.18 -13.21 5.24
N TYR A 123 7.84 -13.36 5.29
CA TYR A 123 6.92 -12.40 4.69
C TYR A 123 7.09 -10.98 5.22
N LEU A 124 7.31 -10.82 6.53
CA LEU A 124 7.58 -9.50 7.12
C LEU A 124 8.89 -8.90 6.59
N LYS A 125 9.96 -9.67 6.52
CA LYS A 125 11.27 -9.23 5.98
C LYS A 125 11.16 -8.85 4.50
N GLN A 126 10.41 -9.64 3.74
CA GLN A 126 10.14 -9.43 2.33
C GLN A 126 9.28 -8.19 2.09
N TRP A 127 8.28 -7.94 2.94
CA TRP A 127 7.41 -6.77 2.84
C TRP A 127 8.17 -5.45 3.02
N ASP A 128 9.21 -5.42 3.85
CA ASP A 128 10.04 -4.23 4.05
C ASP A 128 10.99 -3.93 2.88
N ARG A 129 11.07 -4.80 1.87
CA ARG A 129 11.91 -4.64 0.68
C ARG A 129 11.11 -4.09 -0.51
N PRO A 130 11.74 -3.33 -1.41
CA PRO A 130 11.10 -2.85 -2.64
C PRO A 130 10.92 -4.01 -3.63
N GLN A 131 9.80 -4.73 -3.52
CA GLN A 131 9.46 -5.83 -4.42
C GLN A 131 7.95 -5.81 -4.75
N PHE A 132 7.57 -6.47 -5.84
CA PHE A 132 6.19 -6.43 -6.34
C PHE A 132 5.22 -7.28 -5.51
N GLN A 133 5.70 -8.41 -4.98
CA GLN A 133 4.92 -9.36 -4.20
C GLN A 133 5.86 -10.27 -3.39
N LEU A 134 5.31 -10.96 -2.39
CA LEU A 134 5.96 -12.00 -1.61
C LEU A 134 6.23 -13.25 -2.45
N LYS A 135 7.45 -13.77 -2.33
CA LYS A 135 7.88 -15.06 -2.87
C LYS A 135 7.54 -16.19 -1.89
N ASP A 136 7.42 -17.40 -2.42
CA ASP A 136 7.20 -18.63 -1.65
C ASP A 136 8.47 -19.20 -1.05
#